data_AF-A0A4R7CS20-F1
#
_entry.id   AF-A0A4R7CS20-F1
#
_cell.length_a   1.000
_cell.length_b   1.000
_cell.length_c   1.000
_cell.angle_alpha   90.00
_cell.angle_beta   90.00
_cell.angle_gamma   90.00
#
_symmetry.space_group_name_H-M   'P 1'
#
loop_
_entity.id
_entity.type
_entity.pdbx_description
1 polymer ?
#
loop_
_entity_poly.entity_id
_entity_poly.type
_entity_poly.pdbx_seq_one_letter_code
_entity_poly.pdbx_strand_id
1 'polypeptide(L)'
;MYCQDNELSWYNWAEVDQDLLEFTKKLIALRKNHPTFTRRKWFSGDPLRSTGIEDIVWFLLEGEPMPAEAWEASYAKSLAVYLNGRGIRSVDQKGNRITDDHVFLIFNAHHEAIDYQLPNSEYAGSWCLELYTDDSNENQETQFEACSKIRIEGRSSMVLLECKN
;
A
#
# COMPACT_ATOMS: atom_id res chain seq x y z
N MET A 1 7.29 28.98 6.97
CA MET A 1 8.30 30.06 7.11
C MET A 1 8.20 30.91 5.84
N TYR A 2 7.79 32.18 5.91
CA TYR A 2 7.35 32.96 4.72
C TYR A 2 8.22 34.19 4.39
N CYS A 3 9.06 34.68 5.30
CA CYS A 3 9.86 35.91 5.11
C CYS A 3 11.38 35.69 5.26
N GLN A 4 11.88 34.50 4.94
CA GLN A 4 13.32 34.18 5.01
C GLN A 4 13.82 33.92 3.58
N ASP A 5 14.60 34.85 3.03
CA ASP A 5 15.36 34.69 1.79
C ASP A 5 16.85 34.60 2.16
N ASN A 6 17.25 33.45 2.67
CA ASN A 6 18.62 33.13 3.05
C ASN A 6 18.85 31.63 2.94
N GLU A 7 20.05 31.19 3.29
CA GLU A 7 20.50 29.79 3.16
C GLU A 7 19.59 28.76 3.86
N LEU A 8 18.77 29.16 4.84
CA LEU A 8 17.78 28.26 5.48
C LEU A 8 16.58 27.92 4.57
N SER A 9 16.31 28.73 3.54
CA SER A 9 15.24 28.51 2.57
C SER A 9 15.74 28.13 1.18
N TRP A 10 17.03 28.32 0.90
CA TRP A 10 17.63 27.93 -0.37
C TRP A 10 17.87 26.42 -0.43
N TYR A 11 17.64 25.82 -1.60
CA TYR A 11 17.94 24.41 -1.82
C TYR A 11 19.46 24.19 -1.91
N ASN A 12 20.03 23.49 -0.93
CA ASN A 12 21.42 23.04 -1.00
C ASN A 12 21.52 21.74 -1.82
N TRP A 13 21.71 21.87 -3.13
CA TRP A 13 21.86 20.72 -4.03
C TRP A 13 23.14 19.92 -3.82
N ALA A 14 24.14 20.49 -3.13
CA ALA A 14 25.42 19.80 -2.85
C ALA A 14 25.32 18.80 -1.69
N GLU A 15 24.34 18.97 -0.80
CA GLU A 15 24.14 18.15 0.40
C GLU A 15 22.79 17.41 0.37
N VAL A 16 22.36 16.99 -0.82
CA VAL A 16 21.12 16.21 -0.97
C VAL A 16 21.32 14.82 -0.38
N ASP A 17 20.41 14.44 0.50
CA ASP A 17 20.22 13.06 0.95
C ASP A 17 19.81 12.19 -0.26
N GLN A 18 20.77 11.41 -0.75
CA GLN A 18 20.59 10.57 -1.94
C GLN A 18 19.63 9.41 -1.69
N ASP A 19 19.62 8.87 -0.47
CA ASP A 19 18.77 7.74 -0.12
C ASP A 19 17.31 8.17 -0.07
N LEU A 20 17.02 9.32 0.55
CA LEU A 20 15.69 9.92 0.53
C LEU A 20 15.24 10.30 -0.89
N LEU A 21 16.17 10.81 -1.72
CA LEU A 21 15.88 11.15 -3.12
C LEU A 21 15.49 9.92 -3.92
N GLU A 22 16.27 8.84 -3.85
CA GLU A 22 16.00 7.59 -4.56
C GLU A 22 14.72 6.91 -4.04
N PHE A 23 14.50 6.89 -2.73
CA PHE A 23 13.26 6.42 -2.14
C PHE A 23 12.06 7.22 -2.68
N THR A 24 12.16 8.55 -2.71
CA THR A 24 11.08 9.42 -3.22
C THR A 24 10.84 9.19 -4.70
N LYS A 25 11.89 8.99 -5.51
CA LYS A 25 11.75 8.63 -6.93
C LYS A 25 11.01 7.31 -7.11
N LYS A 26 11.36 6.28 -6.33
CA LYS A 26 10.67 4.97 -6.33
C LYS A 26 9.19 5.14 -5.98
N LEU A 27 8.87 5.89 -4.92
CA LEU A 27 7.48 6.15 -4.52
C LEU A 27 6.67 6.88 -5.59
N ILE A 28 7.27 7.88 -6.26
CA ILE A 28 6.63 8.58 -7.38
C ILE A 28 6.40 7.64 -8.57
N ALA A 29 7.36 6.78 -8.88
CA ALA A 29 7.24 5.80 -9.95
C ALA A 29 6.13 4.80 -9.67
N LEU A 30 6.09 4.22 -8.47
CA LEU A 30 5.03 3.34 -7.97
C LEU A 30 3.65 3.98 -8.16
N ARG A 31 3.46 5.22 -7.66
CA ARG A 31 2.19 5.94 -7.82
C ARG A 31 1.80 6.15 -9.29
N LYS A 32 2.76 6.46 -10.17
CA LYS A 32 2.48 6.74 -11.59
C LYS A 32 2.19 5.48 -12.40
N ASN A 33 2.82 4.36 -12.04
CA ASN A 33 2.71 3.10 -12.78
C ASN A 33 1.46 2.31 -12.42
N HIS A 34 0.83 2.58 -11.27
CA HIS A 34 -0.33 1.86 -10.77
C HIS A 34 -1.57 2.75 -10.70
N PRO A 35 -2.50 2.64 -11.70
CA PRO A 35 -3.74 3.41 -11.74
C PRO A 35 -4.60 3.31 -10.49
N THR A 36 -4.44 2.27 -9.67
CA THR A 36 -5.10 2.12 -8.35
C THR A 36 -4.80 3.28 -7.41
N PHE A 37 -3.61 3.90 -7.49
CA PHE A 37 -3.23 5.07 -6.69
C PHE A 37 -3.59 6.41 -7.34
N THR A 38 -4.03 6.42 -8.60
CA THR A 38 -4.37 7.63 -9.37
C THR A 38 -5.79 7.59 -9.93
N ARG A 39 -6.71 6.93 -9.23
CA ARG A 39 -8.11 6.78 -9.63
C ARG A 39 -8.78 8.15 -9.74
N ARG A 40 -9.62 8.31 -10.77
CA ARG A 40 -10.44 9.53 -10.96
C ARG A 40 -11.73 9.52 -10.13
N LYS A 41 -12.13 8.36 -9.65
CA LYS A 41 -13.35 8.14 -8.84
C LYS A 41 -12.96 7.53 -7.51
N TRP A 42 -13.75 7.86 -6.50
CA TRP A 42 -13.66 7.25 -5.17
C TRP A 42 -13.85 5.73 -5.24
N PHE A 43 -13.26 5.05 -4.26
CA PHE A 43 -13.65 3.68 -3.95
C PHE A 43 -15.10 3.67 -3.48
N SER A 44 -15.86 2.65 -3.86
CA SER A 44 -17.27 2.56 -3.46
C SER A 44 -17.50 1.57 -2.33
N GLY A 45 -16.59 0.61 -2.13
CA GLY A 45 -16.77 -0.48 -1.18
C GLY A 45 -17.86 -1.47 -1.59
N ASP A 46 -18.31 -1.47 -2.86
CA ASP A 46 -19.26 -2.48 -3.33
C ASP A 46 -18.55 -3.64 -4.02
N PRO A 47 -19.04 -4.88 -3.84
CA PRO A 47 -18.61 -6.05 -4.60
C PRO A 47 -18.58 -5.82 -6.11
N LEU A 48 -17.49 -6.23 -6.75
CA LEU A 48 -17.41 -6.28 -8.20
C LEU A 48 -18.23 -7.45 -8.74
N ARG A 49 -19.06 -7.21 -9.76
CA ARG A 49 -19.81 -8.29 -10.45
C ARG A 49 -18.91 -9.41 -10.99
N SER A 50 -17.65 -9.10 -11.33
CA SER A 50 -16.72 -10.08 -11.91
C SER A 50 -16.06 -11.01 -10.89
N THR A 51 -15.84 -10.54 -9.66
CA THR A 51 -15.02 -11.25 -8.65
C THR A 51 -15.75 -11.49 -7.33
N GLY A 52 -16.87 -10.80 -7.08
CA GLY A 52 -17.54 -10.80 -5.76
C GLY A 52 -16.82 -9.97 -4.69
N ILE A 53 -15.54 -9.64 -4.91
CA ILE A 53 -14.73 -8.83 -3.99
C ILE A 53 -14.94 -7.33 -4.24
N GLU A 54 -14.99 -6.52 -3.19
CA GLU A 54 -15.09 -5.07 -3.22
C GLU A 54 -13.90 -4.40 -3.93
N ASP A 55 -14.05 -3.11 -4.26
CA ASP A 55 -12.92 -2.33 -4.81
C ASP A 55 -11.90 -1.87 -3.77
N ILE A 56 -12.29 -1.90 -2.49
CA ILE A 56 -11.46 -1.65 -1.30
C ILE A 56 -11.96 -2.55 -0.16
N VAL A 57 -11.03 -3.18 0.56
CA VAL A 57 -11.34 -3.98 1.74
C VAL A 57 -10.33 -3.65 2.84
N TRP A 58 -10.80 -3.37 4.04
CA TRP A 58 -9.94 -3.12 5.20
C TRP A 58 -9.76 -4.40 5.98
N PHE A 59 -8.59 -4.60 6.57
CA PHE A 59 -8.21 -5.85 7.21
C PHE A 59 -7.79 -5.66 8.66
N LEU A 60 -8.13 -6.65 9.47
CA LEU A 60 -7.58 -6.85 10.81
C LEU A 60 -6.18 -7.50 10.72
N LEU A 61 -5.49 -7.58 11.86
CA LEU A 61 -4.16 -8.20 11.96
C LEU A 61 -4.19 -9.69 11.61
N GLU A 62 -5.34 -10.34 11.83
CA GLU A 62 -5.57 -11.77 11.62
C GLU A 62 -5.80 -12.14 10.15
N GLY A 63 -5.74 -11.19 9.22
CA GLY A 63 -5.93 -11.44 7.79
C GLY A 63 -7.39 -11.56 7.37
N GLU A 64 -8.32 -11.14 8.25
CA GLU A 64 -9.76 -11.13 8.00
C GLU A 64 -10.26 -9.72 7.66
N PRO A 65 -11.30 -9.59 6.81
CA PRO A 65 -11.95 -8.31 6.55
C PRO A 65 -12.47 -7.67 7.84
N MET A 66 -12.18 -6.38 8.01
CA MET A 66 -12.56 -5.60 9.17
C MET A 66 -14.08 -5.33 9.13
N PRO A 67 -14.85 -5.81 10.13
CA PRO A 67 -16.27 -5.51 10.21
C PRO A 67 -16.52 -4.05 10.62
N ALA A 68 -17.70 -3.52 10.32
CA ALA A 68 -18.07 -2.13 10.58
C ALA A 68 -17.89 -1.73 12.06
N GLU A 69 -18.18 -2.65 12.99
CA GLU A 69 -18.11 -2.41 14.43
C GLU A 69 -16.67 -2.30 14.94
N ALA A 70 -15.71 -2.94 14.26
CA ALA A 70 -14.30 -2.90 14.64
C ALA A 70 -13.66 -1.52 14.40
N TRP A 71 -14.24 -0.69 13.52
CA TRP A 71 -13.77 0.67 13.28
C TRP A 71 -13.81 1.55 14.53
N GLU A 72 -14.90 1.46 15.30
CA GLU A 72 -15.12 2.27 16.51
C GLU A 72 -14.39 1.71 17.73
N ALA A 73 -14.18 0.39 17.77
CA ALA A 73 -13.54 -0.29 18.88
C ALA A 73 -12.00 -0.23 18.82
N SER A 74 -11.44 -0.01 17.63
CA SER A 74 -10.01 -0.15 17.43
C SER A 74 -9.24 1.09 17.88
N TYR A 75 -8.44 0.94 18.93
CA TYR A 75 -7.26 1.76 19.18
C TYR A 75 -6.18 1.39 18.14
N ALA A 76 -6.56 1.33 16.85
CA ALA A 76 -5.75 0.77 15.77
C ALA A 76 -4.64 1.76 15.42
N LYS A 77 -3.55 1.68 16.17
CA LYS A 77 -2.25 2.19 15.74
C LYS A 77 -1.67 1.36 14.59
N SER A 78 -2.42 0.39 14.04
CA SER A 78 -1.98 -0.46 12.94
C SER A 78 -3.20 -0.86 12.10
N LEU A 79 -3.12 -0.74 10.77
CA LEU A 79 -4.19 -1.12 9.86
C LEU A 79 -3.63 -1.68 8.56
N ALA A 80 -4.42 -2.53 7.88
CA ALA A 80 -4.12 -2.97 6.53
C ALA A 80 -5.32 -2.74 5.59
N VAL A 81 -5.02 -2.54 4.31
CA VAL A 81 -6.04 -2.30 3.28
C VAL A 81 -5.65 -3.00 1.98
N TYR A 82 -6.61 -3.71 1.42
CA TYR A 82 -6.56 -4.28 0.09
C TYR A 82 -7.22 -3.32 -0.91
N LEU A 83 -6.54 -3.08 -2.03
CA LEU A 83 -7.08 -2.34 -3.16
C LEU A 83 -7.21 -3.27 -4.36
N ASN A 84 -8.43 -3.42 -4.86
CA ASN A 84 -8.69 -4.29 -5.99
C ASN A 84 -8.30 -3.57 -7.29
N GLY A 85 -7.18 -3.95 -7.90
CA GLY A 85 -6.74 -3.43 -9.21
C GLY A 85 -7.72 -3.68 -10.35
N ARG A 86 -8.62 -4.67 -10.23
CA ARG A 86 -9.74 -4.88 -11.18
C ARG A 86 -10.92 -3.97 -10.84
N GLY A 87 -10.98 -3.40 -9.64
CA GLY A 87 -12.01 -2.51 -9.11
C GLY A 87 -12.05 -1.10 -9.69
N ILE A 88 -11.19 -0.74 -10.64
CA ILE A 88 -11.11 0.63 -11.16
C ILE A 88 -12.30 0.95 -12.08
N ARG A 89 -13.25 1.76 -11.58
CA ARG A 89 -14.48 2.16 -12.29
C ARG A 89 -14.26 3.30 -13.30
N SER A 90 -13.20 3.22 -14.10
CA SER A 90 -12.82 4.22 -15.11
C SER A 90 -12.38 3.57 -16.41
N VAL A 91 -12.45 4.33 -17.51
CA VAL A 91 -11.98 3.93 -18.83
C VAL A 91 -10.86 4.84 -19.32
N ASP A 92 -10.01 4.31 -20.20
CA ASP A 92 -8.97 5.08 -20.88
C ASP A 92 -9.56 5.98 -21.98
N GLN A 93 -8.69 6.70 -22.70
CA GLN A 93 -9.13 7.58 -23.81
C GLN A 93 -9.76 6.82 -24.99
N LYS A 94 -9.54 5.51 -25.09
CA LYS A 94 -10.09 4.63 -26.13
C LYS A 94 -11.36 3.91 -25.66
N GLY A 95 -11.80 4.14 -24.43
CA GLY A 95 -12.96 3.49 -23.84
C GLY A 95 -12.68 2.11 -23.23
N ASN A 96 -11.42 1.66 -23.17
CA ASN A 96 -11.08 0.38 -22.53
C ASN A 96 -11.14 0.51 -21.02
N ARG A 97 -11.57 -0.55 -20.33
CA ARG A 97 -11.55 -0.61 -18.87
C ARG A 97 -10.11 -0.49 -18.38
N ILE A 98 -9.88 0.41 -17.41
CA ILE A 98 -8.60 0.49 -16.70
C ILE A 98 -8.57 -0.63 -15.66
N THR A 99 -7.47 -1.38 -15.62
CA THR A 99 -7.18 -2.40 -14.61
C THR A 99 -5.74 -2.25 -14.14
N ASP A 100 -5.43 -2.88 -13.03
CA ASP A 100 -4.13 -2.82 -12.37
C ASP A 100 -3.92 -4.11 -11.54
N ASP A 101 -2.73 -4.25 -10.96
CA ASP A 101 -2.40 -5.30 -10.01
C ASP A 101 -3.18 -5.09 -8.69
N HIS A 102 -3.45 -6.18 -7.96
CA HIS A 102 -4.01 -6.05 -6.61
C HIS A 102 -2.94 -5.52 -5.64
N VAL A 103 -3.34 -4.64 -4.72
CA VAL A 103 -2.42 -4.03 -3.76
C VAL A 103 -2.82 -4.40 -2.35
N PHE A 104 -1.86 -4.78 -1.52
CA PHE A 104 -2.04 -4.86 -0.07
C PHE A 104 -1.12 -3.86 0.62
N LEU A 105 -1.70 -2.92 1.35
CA LEU A 105 -1.00 -1.87 2.08
C LEU A 105 -1.11 -2.15 3.57
N ILE A 106 0.00 -2.05 4.29
CA ILE A 106 0.04 -2.19 5.73
C ILE A 106 0.68 -0.95 6.33
N PHE A 107 0.02 -0.38 7.33
CA PHE A 107 0.52 0.78 8.07
C PHE A 107 0.64 0.40 9.54
N ASN A 108 1.87 0.30 10.05
CA ASN A 108 2.13 0.14 11.47
C ASN A 108 2.55 1.47 12.10
N ALA A 109 1.57 2.24 12.55
CA ALA A 109 1.79 3.43 13.37
C ALA A 109 2.03 3.10 14.86
N HIS A 110 2.11 1.83 15.26
CA HIS A 110 2.56 1.45 16.60
C HIS A 110 4.08 1.60 16.69
N HIS A 111 4.59 1.66 17.92
CA HIS A 111 6.04 1.79 18.15
C HIS A 111 6.76 0.45 18.22
N GLU A 112 6.02 -0.63 18.38
CA GLU A 112 6.52 -2.01 18.36
C GLU A 112 6.14 -2.68 17.05
N ALA A 113 6.90 -3.69 16.67
CA ALA A 113 6.57 -4.55 15.56
C ALA A 113 5.29 -5.36 15.82
N ILE A 114 4.51 -5.58 14.77
CA ILE A 114 3.24 -6.30 14.81
C ILE A 114 3.25 -7.37 13.72
N ASP A 115 2.80 -8.57 14.07
CA ASP A 115 2.62 -9.65 13.12
C ASP A 115 1.26 -9.51 12.42
N TYR A 116 1.28 -9.55 11.10
CA TYR A 116 0.10 -9.55 10.24
C TYR A 116 -0.02 -10.90 9.56
N GLN A 117 -1.24 -11.40 9.43
CA GLN A 117 -1.57 -12.49 8.52
C GLN A 117 -2.05 -11.90 7.19
N LEU A 118 -1.45 -12.34 6.09
CA LEU A 118 -1.87 -11.91 4.76
C LEU A 118 -3.24 -12.49 4.39
N PRO A 119 -4.00 -11.81 3.52
CA PRO A 119 -5.30 -12.31 3.07
C PRO A 119 -5.19 -13.68 2.40
N ASN A 120 -6.33 -14.37 2.35
CA ASN A 120 -6.43 -15.65 1.66
C ASN A 120 -6.29 -15.52 0.13
N SER A 121 -6.25 -16.66 -0.55
CA SER A 121 -6.01 -16.74 -1.99
C SER A 121 -7.12 -16.18 -2.88
N GLU A 122 -8.28 -15.78 -2.32
CA GLU A 122 -9.31 -15.07 -3.08
C GLU A 122 -8.83 -13.66 -3.48
N TYR A 123 -7.93 -13.05 -2.70
CA TYR A 123 -7.40 -11.70 -2.93
C TYR A 123 -6.18 -11.67 -3.86
N ALA A 124 -5.24 -12.60 -3.66
CA ALA A 124 -4.10 -12.88 -4.54
C ALA A 124 -3.47 -14.22 -4.12
N GLY A 125 -2.90 -14.98 -5.06
CA GLY A 125 -2.21 -16.24 -4.75
C GLY A 125 -0.89 -16.03 -4.01
N SER A 126 -0.14 -15.00 -4.40
CA SER A 126 1.08 -14.55 -3.72
C SER A 126 1.25 -13.04 -3.86
N TRP A 127 2.07 -12.49 -2.98
CA TRP A 127 2.32 -11.07 -2.79
C TRP A 127 3.79 -10.77 -2.96
N CYS A 128 4.12 -9.76 -3.75
CA CYS A 128 5.48 -9.31 -4.05
C CYS A 128 5.72 -7.98 -3.35
N LEU A 129 6.85 -7.86 -2.65
CA LEU A 129 7.25 -6.64 -1.97
C LEU A 129 7.61 -5.56 -2.98
N GLU A 130 6.90 -4.45 -2.93
CA GLU A 130 7.14 -3.29 -3.79
C GLU A 130 7.81 -2.14 -3.02
N LEU A 131 7.41 -1.93 -1.76
CA LEU A 131 7.96 -0.88 -0.91
C LEU A 131 7.89 -1.29 0.56
N TYR A 132 8.94 -1.01 1.31
CA TYR A 132 8.92 -1.03 2.77
C TYR A 132 9.71 0.16 3.29
N THR A 133 9.20 0.84 4.32
CA THR A 133 9.85 2.04 4.88
C THR A 133 10.91 1.73 5.93
N ASP A 134 11.01 0.47 6.36
CA ASP A 134 12.11 0.00 7.18
C ASP A 134 13.14 -0.65 6.24
N ASP A 135 14.31 -0.02 6.12
CA ASP A 135 15.39 -0.43 5.23
C ASP A 135 16.53 -1.13 5.98
N SER A 136 16.30 -1.50 7.24
CA SER A 136 17.32 -2.03 8.14
C SER A 136 17.80 -3.45 7.81
N ASN A 137 17.11 -4.17 6.91
CA ASN A 137 17.38 -5.58 6.62
C ASN A 137 17.70 -5.83 5.13
N GLU A 138 18.97 -6.12 4.83
CA GLU A 138 19.45 -6.43 3.48
C GLU A 138 18.90 -7.76 2.92
N ASN A 139 18.44 -8.68 3.78
CA ASN A 139 17.89 -9.99 3.39
C ASN A 139 16.37 -10.03 3.51
N GLN A 140 15.71 -8.92 3.22
CA GLN A 140 14.27 -8.86 3.29
C GLN A 140 13.62 -9.81 2.27
N GLU A 141 12.67 -10.63 2.75
CA GLU A 141 11.85 -11.48 1.90
C GLU A 141 11.03 -10.61 0.95
N THR A 142 11.06 -10.96 -0.34
CA THR A 142 10.44 -10.16 -1.41
C THR A 142 9.17 -10.78 -1.96
N GLN A 143 8.82 -12.00 -1.54
CA GLN A 143 7.63 -12.69 -1.98
C GLN A 143 7.01 -13.47 -0.83
N PHE A 144 5.68 -13.43 -0.73
CA PHE A 144 4.92 -14.02 0.35
C PHE A 144 3.73 -14.78 -0.22
N GLU A 145 3.48 -15.99 0.27
CA GLU A 145 2.28 -16.76 -0.07
C GLU A 145 1.03 -16.15 0.59
N ALA A 146 -0.14 -16.39 0.01
CA ALA A 146 -1.41 -16.12 0.68
C ALA A 146 -1.49 -16.78 2.05
N CYS A 147 -2.21 -16.18 3.00
CA CYS A 147 -2.30 -16.61 4.41
C CYS A 147 -0.98 -16.66 5.20
N SER A 148 0.16 -16.28 4.61
CA SER A 148 1.44 -16.27 5.33
C SER A 148 1.44 -15.18 6.41
N LYS A 149 2.27 -15.37 7.44
CA LYS A 149 2.46 -14.38 8.50
C LYS A 149 3.71 -13.57 8.20
N ILE A 150 3.58 -12.25 8.27
CA ILE A 150 4.67 -11.31 8.08
C ILE A 150 4.78 -10.37 9.27
N ARG A 151 6.01 -9.97 9.58
CA ARG A 151 6.30 -9.06 10.69
C ARG A 151 6.53 -7.65 10.14
N ILE A 152 5.81 -6.67 10.67
CA ILE A 152 5.90 -5.27 10.26
C ILE A 152 6.46 -4.45 11.43
N GLU A 153 7.62 -3.85 11.26
CA GLU A 153 8.34 -3.09 12.29
C GLU A 153 7.56 -1.86 12.75
N GLY A 154 7.89 -1.37 13.95
CA GLY A 154 7.27 -0.19 14.51
C GLY A 154 7.49 1.04 13.62
N ARG A 155 6.47 1.89 13.48
CA ARG A 155 6.53 3.13 12.67
C ARG A 155 6.85 2.90 11.20
N SER A 156 6.49 1.74 10.66
CA SER A 156 6.77 1.38 9.27
C SER A 156 5.50 1.21 8.44
N SER A 157 5.66 1.18 7.12
CA SER A 157 4.60 0.87 6.17
C SER A 157 5.13 0.00 5.05
N MET A 158 4.31 -0.95 4.61
CA MET A 158 4.65 -1.92 3.57
C MET A 158 3.61 -1.87 2.45
N VAL A 159 4.09 -1.95 1.20
CA VAL A 159 3.28 -2.07 -0.01
C VAL A 159 3.63 -3.38 -0.69
N LEU A 160 2.62 -4.21 -0.86
CA LEU A 160 2.70 -5.45 -1.62
C LEU A 160 1.82 -5.36 -2.86
N LEU A 161 2.29 -5.95 -3.96
CA LEU A 161 1.52 -6.13 -5.20
C LEU A 161 1.25 -7.62 -5.43
N GLU A 162 0.16 -7.97 -6.11
CA GLU A 162 -0.03 -9.34 -6.61
C GLU A 162 1.14 -9.72 -7.53
N CYS A 163 1.78 -10.86 -7.27
CA CYS A 163 2.85 -11.35 -8.13
C CYS A 163 2.29 -11.78 -9.49
N LYS A 164 3.00 -11.44 -10.56
CA LYS A 164 2.65 -11.88 -11.92
C LYS A 164 3.15 -13.30 -12.15
N ASN A 165 2.25 -14.19 -12.56
CA ASN A 165 2.58 -15.54 -13.03
C ASN A 165 3.35 -15.51 -14.35
#